data_AF-A0A9Q0PNM4-F1
#
_entry.id   AF-A0A9Q0PNM4-F1
#
_cell.length_a   1.000
_cell.length_b   1.000
_cell.length_c   1.000
_cell.angle_alpha   90.00
_cell.angle_beta   90.00
_cell.angle_gamma   90.00
#
_symmetry.space_group_name_H-M   'P 1'
#
loop_
_entity.id
_entity.type
_entity.pdbx_description
1 polymer ?
#
loop_
_entity_poly.entity_id
_entity_poly.type
_entity_poly.pdbx_seq_one_letter_code
_entity_poly.pdbx_strand_id
1 'polypeptide(L)'
;MANNATCLSLPSPVMEVDFEDRFRKWHSCDPADLYTAPVRKHVPEDKLDIKRTLEEEARKCHWLVLWFDCDREGENIAFEVMEVCKGVNRNLTIRRARFSALIESGFQMQWALGK
;
A
#
# COMPACT_ATOMS: atom_id res chain seq x y z
N MET A 1 26.24 -9.95 -11.51
CA MET A 1 24.78 -9.75 -11.63
C MET A 1 24.47 -8.43 -10.96
N ALA A 2 24.02 -7.42 -11.71
CA ALA A 2 23.61 -6.17 -11.10
C ALA A 2 22.38 -6.44 -10.23
N ASN A 3 22.49 -6.21 -8.93
CA ASN A 3 21.33 -6.18 -8.05
C ASN A 3 20.60 -4.86 -8.34
N ASN A 4 19.78 -4.85 -9.39
CA ASN A 4 18.96 -3.69 -9.72
C ASN A 4 17.90 -3.53 -8.63
N ALA A 5 18.06 -2.51 -7.80
CA ALA A 5 17.06 -2.10 -6.83
C ALA A 5 16.34 -0.87 -7.39
N THR A 6 15.02 -0.99 -7.59
CA THR A 6 14.15 0.15 -7.91
C THR A 6 13.56 0.68 -6.60
N CYS A 7 13.76 1.96 -6.32
CA CYS A 7 13.13 2.65 -5.19
C CYS A 7 12.02 3.56 -5.72
N LEU A 8 10.82 3.43 -5.18
CA LEU A 8 9.65 4.24 -5.51
C LEU A 8 9.18 4.94 -4.24
N SER A 9 8.94 6.25 -4.32
CA SER A 9 8.31 7.02 -3.25
C SER A 9 6.82 7.22 -3.55
N LEU A 10 6.00 7.19 -2.50
CA LEU A 10 4.56 7.44 -2.59
C LEU A 10 4.21 8.67 -1.73
N PRO A 11 3.66 9.74 -2.32
CA PRO A 11 3.33 10.95 -1.56
C PRO A 11 2.02 10.83 -0.76
N SER A 12 1.20 9.80 -1.02
CA SER A 12 -0.09 9.59 -0.36
C SER A 12 -0.51 8.12 -0.43
N PRO A 13 -1.52 7.69 0.35
CA PRO A 13 -2.12 6.36 0.24
C PRO A 13 -2.62 6.07 -1.18
N VAL A 14 -2.50 4.81 -1.60
CA VAL A 14 -2.81 4.35 -2.95
C VAL A 14 -4.31 4.10 -3.10
N MET A 15 -4.99 3.69 -2.02
CA MET A 15 -6.40 3.35 -2.02
C MET A 15 -7.24 4.35 -1.23
N GLU A 16 -8.50 4.46 -1.62
CA GLU A 16 -9.53 5.21 -0.90
C GLU A 16 -10.69 4.29 -0.53
N VAL A 17 -11.26 4.52 0.64
CA VAL A 17 -12.45 3.82 1.13
C VAL A 17 -13.65 4.69 0.82
N ASP A 18 -14.62 4.16 0.08
CA ASP A 18 -15.87 4.84 -0.22
C ASP A 18 -17.04 3.88 -0.11
N PHE A 19 -18.24 4.42 0.01
CA PHE A 19 -19.46 3.63 -0.05
C PHE A 19 -19.72 3.15 -1.48
N GLU A 20 -20.53 2.10 -1.64
CA GLU A 20 -21.02 1.70 -2.96
C GLU A 20 -21.80 2.86 -3.63
N ASP A 21 -21.79 2.91 -4.96
CA ASP A 21 -22.41 3.99 -5.75
C ASP A 21 -23.85 4.33 -5.36
N ARG A 22 -24.60 3.35 -4.85
CA ARG A 22 -25.98 3.49 -4.36
C ARG A 22 -26.11 4.29 -3.06
N PHE A 23 -25.06 4.39 -2.26
CA PHE A 23 -25.03 5.12 -0.98
C PHE A 23 -24.16 6.38 -1.04
N ARG A 24 -23.41 6.57 -2.13
CA ARG A 24 -22.43 7.67 -2.28
C ARG A 24 -23.08 9.06 -2.45
N LYS A 25 -24.30 9.15 -2.98
CA LYS A 25 -24.95 10.46 -3.18
C LYS A 25 -25.66 10.89 -1.90
N TRP A 26 -25.57 12.18 -1.57
CA TRP A 26 -26.14 12.73 -0.33
C TRP A 26 -27.64 12.45 -0.13
N HIS A 27 -28.38 12.27 -1.23
CA HIS A 27 -29.81 12.00 -1.23
C HIS A 27 -30.17 10.60 -1.77
N SER A 28 -29.22 9.67 -1.85
CA SER A 28 -29.51 8.31 -2.37
C SER A 28 -29.94 7.30 -1.31
N CYS A 29 -29.72 7.57 -0.03
CA CYS A 29 -30.14 6.70 1.07
C CYS A 29 -30.48 7.51 2.34
N ASP A 30 -31.13 6.86 3.30
CA ASP A 30 -31.27 7.43 4.64
C ASP A 30 -29.87 7.45 5.31
N PRO A 31 -29.46 8.53 6.00
CA PRO A 31 -28.22 8.53 6.76
C PRO A 31 -28.08 7.37 7.76
N ALA A 32 -29.18 6.83 8.27
CA ALA A 32 -29.18 5.65 9.13
C ALA A 32 -28.68 4.38 8.41
N ASP A 33 -28.91 4.25 7.11
CA ASP A 33 -28.46 3.10 6.32
C ASP A 33 -26.93 3.03 6.23
N LEU A 34 -26.25 4.19 6.29
CA LEU A 34 -24.79 4.29 6.20
C LEU A 34 -24.06 3.55 7.34
N TYR A 35 -24.71 3.35 8.50
CA TYR A 35 -24.14 2.55 9.59
C TYR A 35 -23.99 1.06 9.26
N THR A 36 -24.75 0.57 8.28
CA THR A 36 -24.74 -0.84 7.84
C THR A 36 -24.32 -1.01 6.39
N ALA A 37 -24.16 0.09 5.66
CA ALA A 37 -23.80 0.08 4.25
C ALA A 37 -22.39 -0.51 4.04
N PRO A 38 -22.21 -1.38 3.04
CA PRO A 38 -20.89 -1.88 2.67
C PRO A 38 -20.00 -0.76 2.13
N VAL A 39 -18.76 -0.71 2.61
CA VAL A 39 -17.69 0.15 2.07
C VAL A 39 -16.75 -0.67 1.20
N ARG A 40 -16.19 -0.04 0.18
CA ARG A 40 -15.22 -0.64 -0.74
C ARG A 40 -13.95 0.19 -0.79
N LYS A 41 -12.82 -0.51 -0.81
CA LYS A 41 -11.52 0.08 -1.15
C LYS A 41 -11.37 0.08 -2.66
N HIS A 42 -10.98 1.20 -3.22
CA HIS A 42 -10.66 1.32 -4.65
C HIS A 42 -9.44 2.22 -4.83
N VAL A 43 -8.78 2.11 -5.99
CA VAL A 43 -7.70 3.03 -6.37
C VAL A 43 -8.34 4.16 -7.17
N PRO A 44 -8.21 5.42 -6.72
CA PRO A 44 -8.66 6.61 -7.45
C PRO A 44 -8.05 6.70 -8.84
N GLU A 45 -8.75 7.36 -9.77
CA GLU A 45 -8.33 7.46 -11.17
C GLU A 45 -6.98 8.17 -11.35
N ASP A 46 -6.72 9.19 -10.54
CA ASP A 46 -5.46 9.95 -10.49
C ASP A 46 -4.27 9.14 -9.95
N LYS A 47 -4.53 8.00 -9.27
CA LYS A 47 -3.50 7.11 -8.71
C LYS A 47 -3.32 5.82 -9.51
N LEU A 48 -4.02 5.66 -10.63
CA LEU A 48 -3.90 4.47 -11.48
C LEU A 48 -2.50 4.32 -12.08
N ASP A 49 -1.81 5.41 -12.38
CA ASP A 49 -0.44 5.39 -12.90
C ASP A 49 0.55 4.83 -11.86
N ILE A 50 0.36 5.18 -10.59
CA ILE A 50 1.15 4.65 -9.47
C ILE A 50 0.90 3.15 -9.34
N LYS A 51 -0.38 2.74 -9.34
CA LYS A 51 -0.75 1.32 -9.29
C LYS A 51 -0.10 0.55 -10.45
N ARG A 52 -0.20 1.04 -11.69
CA ARG A 52 0.42 0.41 -12.87
C ARG A 52 1.92 0.25 -12.68
N THR A 53 2.60 1.30 -12.20
CA THR A 53 4.05 1.27 -11.96
C THR A 53 4.42 0.20 -10.93
N LEU A 54 3.68 0.12 -9.81
CA LEU A 54 3.88 -0.93 -8.79
C LEU A 54 3.68 -2.33 -9.36
N GLU A 55 2.64 -2.54 -10.17
CA GLU A 55 2.37 -3.83 -10.81
C GLU A 55 3.47 -4.24 -11.80
N GLU A 56 3.96 -3.30 -12.61
CA GLU A 56 5.03 -3.54 -13.58
C GLU A 56 6.35 -3.91 -12.90
N GLU A 57 6.73 -3.21 -11.83
CA GLU A 57 7.93 -3.51 -11.08
C GLU A 57 7.79 -4.81 -10.26
N ALA A 58 6.62 -5.06 -9.67
CA ALA A 58 6.36 -6.30 -8.93
C ALA A 58 6.48 -7.57 -9.80
N ARG A 59 6.18 -7.48 -11.11
CA ARG A 59 6.39 -8.60 -12.06
C ARG A 59 7.86 -8.95 -12.26
N LYS A 60 8.75 -7.95 -12.15
CA LYS A 60 10.19 -8.10 -12.42
C LYS A 60 10.99 -8.40 -11.16
N CYS A 61 10.44 -8.09 -9.99
CA CYS A 61 11.11 -8.24 -8.70
C CYS A 61 10.80 -9.56 -8.00
N HIS A 62 11.78 -10.09 -7.28
CA HIS A 62 11.62 -11.23 -6.36
C HIS A 62 11.42 -10.78 -4.90
N TRP A 63 11.89 -9.58 -4.57
CA TRP A 63 11.86 -9.01 -3.23
C TRP A 63 11.19 -7.65 -3.27
N LEU A 64 10.32 -7.38 -2.30
CA LEU A 64 9.73 -6.07 -2.04
C LEU A 64 10.07 -5.67 -0.60
N VAL A 65 10.74 -4.54 -0.43
CA VAL A 65 11.07 -4.02 0.90
C VAL A 65 10.25 -2.75 1.15
N LEU A 66 9.43 -2.77 2.20
CA LEU A 66 8.54 -1.68 2.58
C LEU A 66 9.25 -0.79 3.62
N TRP A 67 9.45 0.47 3.25
CA TRP A 67 10.26 1.47 3.98
C TRP A 67 9.45 2.67 4.48
N PHE A 68 8.13 2.53 4.60
CA PHE A 68 7.26 3.58 5.14
C PHE A 68 7.58 3.88 6.61
N ASP A 69 7.12 5.02 7.10
CA ASP A 69 7.23 5.40 8.50
C ASP A 69 6.56 4.35 9.42
N CYS A 70 7.10 4.18 10.63
CA CYS A 70 6.61 3.18 11.58
C CYS A 70 5.41 3.68 12.40
N ASP A 71 4.42 4.29 11.74
CA ASP A 71 3.16 4.73 12.34
C ASP A 71 1.95 4.04 11.69
N ARG A 72 0.74 4.41 12.14
CA ARG A 72 -0.50 3.77 11.65
C ARG A 72 -0.75 4.05 10.16
N GLU A 73 -0.35 5.22 9.66
CA GLU A 73 -0.55 5.60 8.26
C GLU A 73 0.46 4.89 7.36
N GLY A 74 1.74 4.88 7.74
CA GLY A 74 2.79 4.17 7.04
C GLY A 74 2.53 2.67 6.95
N GLU A 75 2.00 2.04 8.01
CA GLU A 75 1.57 0.64 7.94
C GLU A 75 0.37 0.45 7.01
N ASN A 76 -0.63 1.35 7.02
CA ASN A 76 -1.77 1.24 6.09
C ASN A 76 -1.30 1.32 4.61
N ILE A 77 -0.43 2.27 4.29
CA ILE A 77 0.16 2.39 2.95
C ILE A 77 0.99 1.14 2.60
N ALA A 78 1.76 0.61 3.56
CA ALA A 78 2.53 -0.62 3.37
C ALA A 78 1.63 -1.80 3.00
N PHE A 79 0.46 -1.93 3.65
CA PHE A 79 -0.53 -2.95 3.34
C PHE A 79 -1.13 -2.76 1.94
N GLU A 80 -1.51 -1.54 1.56
CA GLU A 80 -2.06 -1.23 0.23
C GLU A 80 -1.08 -1.60 -0.90
N VAL A 81 0.19 -1.20 -0.76
CA VAL A 81 1.24 -1.55 -1.72
C VAL A 81 1.46 -3.06 -1.79
N MET A 82 1.46 -3.73 -0.63
CA MET A 82 1.55 -5.19 -0.58
C MET A 82 0.39 -5.86 -1.34
N GLU A 83 -0.84 -5.41 -1.17
CA GLU A 83 -2.01 -5.98 -1.85
C GLU A 83 -1.92 -5.82 -3.37
N VAL A 84 -1.54 -4.63 -3.85
CA VAL A 84 -1.34 -4.37 -5.29
C VAL A 84 -0.25 -5.29 -5.86
N CYS A 85 0.92 -5.34 -5.21
CA CYS A 85 2.05 -6.11 -5.71
C CYS A 85 1.79 -7.63 -5.65
N LYS A 86 1.20 -8.16 -4.56
CA LYS A 86 0.84 -9.59 -4.46
C LYS A 86 -0.29 -9.99 -5.40
N GLY A 87 -1.16 -9.05 -5.76
CA GLY A 87 -2.21 -9.27 -6.77
C GLY A 87 -1.63 -9.71 -8.11
N VAL A 88 -0.42 -9.26 -8.45
CA VAL A 88 0.25 -9.54 -9.71
C VAL A 88 1.38 -10.58 -9.58
N ASN A 89 2.10 -10.60 -8.46
CA ASN A 89 3.16 -11.57 -8.19
C ASN A 89 2.99 -12.19 -6.79
N ARG A 90 2.38 -13.37 -6.73
CA ARG A 90 2.14 -14.10 -5.47
C ARG A 90 3.41 -14.67 -4.83
N ASN A 91 4.47 -14.85 -5.61
CA ASN A 91 5.75 -15.39 -5.15
C ASN A 91 6.70 -14.30 -4.61
N LEU A 92 6.25 -13.05 -4.60
CA LEU A 92 7.02 -11.91 -4.14
C LEU A 92 7.36 -12.06 -2.64
N THR A 93 8.64 -12.01 -2.32
CA THR A 93 9.09 -12.06 -0.93
C THR A 93 9.07 -10.67 -0.33
N ILE A 94 8.24 -10.47 0.68
CA ILE A 94 8.00 -9.14 1.27
C ILE A 94 8.77 -9.00 2.58
N ARG A 95 9.42 -7.86 2.75
CA ARG A 95 10.15 -7.48 3.95
C ARG A 95 9.67 -6.11 4.42
N ARG A 96 9.46 -5.95 5.73
CA ARG A 96 9.18 -4.66 6.35
C ARG A 96 10.43 -4.17 7.06
N ALA A 97 10.98 -3.04 6.62
CA ALA A 97 12.03 -2.34 7.35
C ALA A 97 11.39 -1.62 8.53
N ARG A 98 11.95 -1.76 9.74
CA ARG A 98 11.54 -0.99 10.92
C ARG A 98 12.66 -0.09 11.36
N PHE A 99 12.38 1.20 11.49
CA PHE A 99 13.31 2.22 11.93
C PHE A 99 12.59 3.24 12.81
N SER A 100 13.28 3.77 13.81
CA SER A 100 12.76 4.80 14.72
C SER A 100 13.32 6.19 14.44
N ALA A 101 14.40 6.29 13.67
CA ALA A 101 15.00 7.56 13.25
C ALA A 101 15.89 7.35 12.01
N LEU A 102 15.96 8.37 11.15
CA LEU A 102 16.88 8.42 10.01
C LEU A 102 18.22 8.99 10.50
N ILE A 103 19.02 8.17 11.15
CA ILE A 103 20.36 8.54 11.66
C ILE A 103 21.38 7.64 10.97
N GLU A 104 22.48 8.22 10.47
CA GLU A 104 23.55 7.50 9.77
C GLU A 104 24.13 6.34 10.61
N SER A 105 24.21 6.53 11.93
CA SER A 105 24.64 5.52 12.92
C SER A 105 23.51 4.62 13.44
N GLY A 106 22.27 4.80 12.98
CA GLY A 106 21.05 4.11 13.46
C GLY A 106 20.42 3.13 12.48
N PHE A 107 21.01 2.87 11.31
CA PHE A 107 20.56 1.86 10.34
C PHE A 107 20.84 0.42 10.84
N GLN A 108 20.33 0.06 12.01
CA GLN A 108 20.20 -1.34 12.40
C GLN A 108 18.87 -1.84 11.83
N MET A 109 18.90 -2.30 10.57
CA MET A 109 17.73 -2.93 9.92
C MET A 109 17.32 -4.17 10.69
N GLN A 110 16.39 -3.99 11.63
CA GLN A 110 15.69 -5.10 12.27
C GLN A 110 14.65 -5.59 11.26
N TRP A 111 15.00 -6.65 10.54
CA TRP A 111 14.06 -7.35 9.68
C TRP A 111 12.96 -7.93 10.55
N ALA A 112 11.78 -7.32 10.53
CA ALA A 112 10.59 -7.97 11.06
C ALA A 112 10.30 -9.18 10.16
N LEU A 113 10.76 -10.35 10.60
CA LEU A 113 10.49 -11.63 9.97
C LEU A 113 8.99 -11.93 10.16
N GLY A 114 8.22 -11.82 9.07
CA GLY A 114 6.96 -12.54 8.95
C GLY A 114 7.26 -14.04 8.97
N LYS A 115 6.81 -14.70 10.04
CA LYS A 115 6.47 -16.13 10.00
C LYS A 115 5.18 -16.31 9.21
#